data_AF-A0A239IEN3-F1
#
_entry.id   AF-A0A239IEN3-F1
#
_cell.length_a   1.000
_cell.length_b   1.000
_cell.length_c   1.000
_cell.angle_alpha   90.00
_cell.angle_beta   90.00
_cell.angle_gamma   90.00
#
_symmetry.space_group_name_H-M   'P 1'
#
loop_
_entity.id
_entity.type
_entity.pdbx_description
1 polymer ?
#
loop_
_entity_poly.entity_id
_entity_poly.type
_entity_poly.pdbx_seq_one_letter_code
_entity_poly.pdbx_strand_id
1 'polypeptide(L)'
;MRQHRAVVSDEAWAWMEPLLPSSAGRRGGRWRDHRQVIEAIAWKYRTGSPWREVPEQFGPWQTAYERLTRWSSDGTWAKLLARAQSDADAAGELDWL
;
A
#
# COMPACT_ATOMS: atom_id res chain seq x y z
N MET A 1 -18.43 -2.01 17.29
CA MET A 1 -17.35 -1.72 16.32
C MET A 1 -17.61 -2.54 15.06
N ARG A 2 -17.76 -1.92 13.88
CA ARG A 2 -17.92 -2.64 12.62
C ARG A 2 -16.54 -3.12 12.19
N GLN A 3 -16.28 -4.43 12.22
CA GLN A 3 -15.04 -4.97 11.69
C GLN A 3 -15.09 -4.87 10.17
N HIS A 4 -14.18 -4.10 9.57
CA HIS A 4 -14.04 -4.05 8.12
C HIS A 4 -13.17 -5.21 7.67
N ARG A 5 -13.64 -5.96 6.66
CA ARG A 5 -12.88 -7.02 6.00
C ARG A 5 -11.58 -6.43 5.41
N ALA A 6 -10.46 -7.14 5.60
CA ALA A 6 -9.19 -6.84 4.96
C ALA A 6 -9.40 -6.59 3.45
N VAL A 7 -8.82 -5.51 2.95
CA VAL A 7 -8.92 -5.10 1.56
C VAL A 7 -7.84 -5.78 0.73
N VAL A 8 -6.68 -6.01 1.35
CA VAL A 8 -5.50 -6.61 0.73
C VAL A 8 -5.47 -8.09 1.09
N SER A 9 -5.38 -8.96 0.08
CA SER A 9 -5.19 -10.39 0.33
C SER A 9 -3.79 -10.68 0.86
N ASP A 10 -3.61 -11.83 1.51
CA ASP A 10 -2.29 -12.23 2.02
C ASP A 10 -1.28 -12.43 0.88
N GLU A 11 -1.73 -12.91 -0.27
CA GLU A 11 -0.91 -13.12 -1.46
C GLU A 11 -0.45 -11.79 -2.05
N ALA A 12 -1.37 -10.83 -2.20
CA ALA A 12 -1.04 -9.49 -2.66
C ALA A 12 -0.09 -8.78 -1.68
N TRP A 13 -0.30 -8.97 -0.38
CA TRP A 13 0.59 -8.46 0.65
C TRP A 13 2.01 -9.06 0.52
N ALA A 14 2.13 -10.38 0.45
CA ALA A 14 3.40 -11.08 0.34
C ALA A 14 4.19 -10.67 -0.92
N TRP A 15 3.49 -10.33 -2.00
CA TRP A 15 4.09 -9.80 -3.23
C TRP A 15 4.58 -8.35 -3.06
N MET A 16 3.80 -7.47 -2.42
CA MET A 16 4.16 -6.05 -2.22
C MET A 16 5.24 -5.83 -1.16
N GLU A 17 5.16 -6.53 -0.04
CA GLU A 17 6.00 -6.35 1.15
C GLU A 17 7.50 -6.20 0.84
N PRO A 18 8.15 -7.08 0.06
CA PRO A 18 9.58 -6.97 -0.23
C PRO A 18 9.95 -5.76 -1.10
N LEU A 19 8.98 -5.15 -1.78
CA LEU A 19 9.20 -4.00 -2.65
C LEU A 19 9.11 -2.67 -1.90
N LEU A 20 8.43 -2.65 -0.75
CA LEU A 20 8.26 -1.48 0.10
C LEU A 20 9.58 -1.07 0.77
N PRO A 21 9.80 0.23 1.01
CA PRO A 21 11.05 0.68 1.62
C PRO A 21 11.17 0.15 3.04
N SER A 22 12.32 -0.40 3.43
CA SER A 22 12.54 -0.82 4.82
C SER A 22 12.91 0.37 5.71
N SER A 23 12.54 0.27 6.99
CA SER A 23 13.06 1.19 8.03
C SER A 23 14.47 0.81 8.50
N ALA A 24 15.02 -0.31 8.02
CA ALA A 24 16.39 -0.74 8.30
C ALA A 24 17.39 0.36 7.90
N GLY A 25 18.15 0.86 8.87
CA GLY A 25 19.20 1.87 8.66
C GLY A 25 18.77 3.33 8.75
N ARG A 26 17.48 3.67 8.98
CA ARG A 26 17.06 5.07 9.17
C ARG A 26 17.10 5.49 10.65
N ARG A 27 17.76 6.61 10.95
CA ARG A 27 17.69 7.25 12.29
C ARG A 27 16.31 7.87 12.47
N GLY A 28 15.53 7.35 13.42
CA GLY A 28 14.23 7.89 13.80
C GLY A 28 13.08 6.91 13.63
N GLY A 29 12.98 5.96 14.57
CA GLY A 29 11.77 5.19 14.84
C GLY A 29 11.40 4.09 13.83
N ARG A 30 10.91 2.95 14.35
CA ARG A 30 10.29 1.88 13.57
C ARG A 30 9.10 2.47 12.82
N TRP A 31 9.06 2.30 11.50
CA TRP A 31 7.88 2.63 10.72
C TRP A 31 6.67 1.86 11.28
N ARG A 32 5.49 2.49 11.30
CA ARG A 32 4.25 1.74 11.58
C ARG A 32 4.13 0.61 10.57
N ASP A 33 3.45 -0.45 10.98
CA ASP A 33 3.17 -1.61 10.15
C ASP A 33 2.68 -1.17 8.76
N HIS A 34 3.46 -1.50 7.73
CA HIS A 34 3.14 -1.17 6.35
C HIS A 34 1.87 -1.83 5.89
N ARG A 35 1.53 -3.00 6.44
CA ARG A 35 0.30 -3.67 6.10
C ARG A 35 -0.90 -2.82 6.47
N GLN A 36 -0.91 -2.25 7.68
CA GLN A 36 -1.98 -1.34 8.11
C GLN A 36 -2.07 -0.09 7.21
N VAL A 37 -0.93 0.47 6.82
CA VAL A 37 -0.88 1.62 5.91
C VAL A 37 -1.46 1.29 4.54
N ILE A 38 -1.05 0.18 3.94
CA ILE A 38 -1.56 -0.26 2.63
C ILE A 38 -3.06 -0.59 2.73
N GLU A 39 -3.50 -1.24 3.81
CA GLU A 39 -4.93 -1.52 4.06
C GLU A 39 -5.77 -0.24 4.13
N ALA A 40 -5.29 0.79 4.85
CA ALA A 40 -5.95 2.10 4.93
C ALA A 40 -6.05 2.76 3.54
N ILE A 41 -4.96 2.74 2.78
CA ILE A 41 -4.89 3.32 1.42
C ILE A 41 -5.84 2.57 0.47
N ALA A 42 -5.76 1.23 0.46
CA ALA A 42 -6.60 0.38 -0.37
C ALA A 42 -8.09 0.56 -0.03
N TRP A 43 -8.43 0.63 1.27
CA TRP A 43 -9.78 0.92 1.71
C TRP A 43 -10.27 2.27 1.16
N LYS A 44 -9.48 3.34 1.31
CA LYS A 44 -9.82 4.68 0.82
C LYS A 44 -10.13 4.67 -0.68
N TYR A 45 -9.30 3.99 -1.47
CA TYR A 45 -9.47 3.97 -2.93
C TYR A 45 -10.62 3.05 -3.37
N ARG A 46 -10.90 1.99 -2.62
CA ARG A 46 -12.06 1.11 -2.87
C ARG A 46 -13.39 1.81 -2.55
N THR A 47 -13.47 2.58 -1.47
CA THR A 47 -14.73 3.19 -1.03
C THR A 47 -14.94 4.59 -1.59
N GLY A 48 -13.87 5.32 -1.92
CA GLY A 48 -13.95 6.73 -2.29
C GLY A 48 -14.27 7.66 -1.11
N SER A 49 -14.42 7.14 0.11
CA SER A 49 -14.75 7.92 1.30
C SER A 49 -13.66 8.93 1.66
N PRO A 50 -14.02 10.01 2.40
CA PRO A 50 -13.06 10.93 3.00
C PRO A 50 -12.06 10.19 3.91
N TRP A 51 -10.82 10.69 3.97
CA TRP A 51 -9.78 10.11 4.83
C TRP A 51 -10.18 9.99 6.30
N ARG A 52 -11.00 10.91 6.81
CA ARG A 52 -11.48 10.91 8.19
C ARG A 52 -12.40 9.73 8.53
N GLU A 53 -12.91 9.03 7.52
CA GLU A 53 -13.77 7.85 7.68
C GLU A 53 -13.00 6.53 7.57
N VAL A 54 -11.68 6.59 7.33
CA VAL A 54 -10.86 5.37 7.31
C VAL A 54 -11.00 4.67 8.66
N PRO A 55 -11.35 3.36 8.67
CA PRO A 55 -11.54 2.62 9.91
C PRO A 55 -10.29 2.64 10.80
N GLU A 56 -10.48 2.93 12.09
CA GLU A 56 -9.40 3.04 13.08
C GLU A 56 -8.54 1.77 13.21
N GLN A 57 -9.10 0.61 12.85
CA GLN A 57 -8.38 -0.67 12.78
C GLN A 57 -7.20 -0.66 11.79
N PHE A 58 -7.21 0.22 10.79
CA PHE A 58 -6.09 0.41 9.87
C PHE A 58 -5.11 1.48 10.36
N GLY A 59 -5.32 2.00 11.56
CA GLY A 59 -4.50 3.03 12.19
C GLY A 59 -4.88 4.47 11.79
N PRO A 60 -4.09 5.46 12.21
CA PRO A 60 -4.37 6.87 11.95
C PRO A 60 -4.34 7.19 10.47
N TRP A 61 -5.43 7.73 9.93
CA TRP A 61 -5.54 8.06 8.51
C TRP A 61 -4.49 9.09 8.06
N GLN A 62 -4.03 9.98 8.93
CA GLN A 62 -2.97 10.96 8.64
C GLN A 62 -1.67 10.25 8.27
N THR A 63 -1.36 9.18 9.01
CA THR A 63 -0.20 8.33 8.76
C THR A 63 -0.28 7.67 7.39
N ALA A 64 -1.45 7.16 7.01
CA ALA A 64 -1.67 6.56 5.70
C ALA A 64 -1.56 7.60 4.57
N TYR A 65 -2.16 8.78 4.74
CA TYR A 65 -2.08 9.89 3.80
C TYR A 65 -0.63 10.40 3.60
N GLU A 66 0.11 10.59 4.68
CA GLU A 66 1.53 10.96 4.63
C GLU A 66 2.37 9.91 3.91
N ARG A 67 2.10 8.61 4.16
CA ARG A 67 2.81 7.51 3.49
C ARG A 67 2.48 7.44 2.01
N LEU A 68 1.20 7.56 1.66
CA LEU A 68 0.77 7.65 0.26
C LEU A 68 1.55 8.73 -0.47
N THR A 69 1.59 9.95 0.10
CA THR A 69 2.28 11.10 -0.49
C THR A 69 3.79 10.88 -0.57
N ARG A 70 4.42 10.37 0.49
CA ARG A 70 5.86 10.07 0.53
C ARG A 70 6.24 9.04 -0.53
N TRP A 71 5.48 7.94 -0.62
CA TRP A 71 5.71 6.87 -1.58
C TRP A 71 5.45 7.27 -3.03
N SER A 72 4.62 8.29 -3.26
CA SER A 72 4.51 8.94 -4.56
C SER A 72 5.77 9.74 -4.89
N SER A 73 6.30 10.50 -3.93
CA SER A 73 7.47 11.34 -4.15
C SER A 73 8.80 10.57 -4.26
N ASP A 74 8.94 9.44 -3.56
CA ASP A 74 10.17 8.64 -3.54
C ASP A 74 10.19 7.50 -4.58
N GLY A 75 9.13 7.40 -5.40
CA GLY A 75 9.03 6.42 -6.47
C GLY A 75 8.61 5.02 -6.04
N THR A 76 8.28 4.79 -4.77
CA THR A 76 7.81 3.47 -4.28
C THR A 76 6.61 2.96 -5.06
N TRP A 77 5.61 3.80 -5.36
CA TRP A 77 4.47 3.38 -6.16
C TRP A 77 4.83 3.05 -7.61
N ALA A 78 5.75 3.83 -8.20
CA ALA A 78 6.23 3.57 -9.55
C ALA A 78 6.97 2.22 -9.62
N LYS A 79 7.77 1.89 -8.60
CA LYS A 79 8.44 0.59 -8.47
C LYS A 79 7.44 -0.57 -8.36
N LEU A 80 6.40 -0.41 -7.53
CA LEU A 80 5.34 -1.40 -7.41
C LEU A 80 4.62 -1.61 -8.75
N LEU A 81 4.24 -0.53 -9.43
CA LEU A 81 3.57 -0.59 -10.74
C LEU A 81 4.46 -1.27 -11.79
N ALA A 82 5.73 -0.88 -11.90
CA ALA A 82 6.66 -1.47 -12.86
C ALA A 82 6.85 -2.97 -12.61
N ARG A 83 6.88 -3.40 -11.34
CA ARG A 83 6.95 -4.84 -11.02
C ARG A 83 5.67 -5.56 -11.40
N ALA A 84 4.50 -4.98 -11.12
CA ALA A 84 3.22 -5.58 -11.52
C ALA A 84 3.12 -5.73 -13.04
N GLN A 85 3.55 -4.73 -13.79
CA GLN A 85 3.61 -4.78 -15.24
C GLN A 85 4.55 -5.89 -15.72
N SER A 86 5.77 -5.95 -15.19
CA SER A 86 6.73 -7.00 -15.57
C SER A 86 6.22 -8.42 -15.26
N ASP A 87 5.48 -8.62 -14.16
CA ASP A 87 4.93 -9.93 -13.82
C ASP A 87 3.76 -10.30 -14.76
N ALA A 88 2.92 -9.32 -15.13
CA ALA A 88 1.82 -9.51 -16.09
C ALA A 88 2.33 -9.71 -17.53
N ASP A 89 3.40 -9.03 -17.94
CA ASP A 89 4.12 -9.25 -19.19
C ASP A 89 4.61 -10.70 -19.28
N ALA A 90 5.25 -11.19 -18.22
CA ALA A 90 5.77 -12.55 -18.15
C ALA A 90 4.65 -13.61 -18.18
N ALA A 91 3.46 -13.27 -17.67
CA ALA A 91 2.27 -14.12 -17.76
C ALA A 91 1.58 -14.07 -19.13
N GLY A 92 2.00 -13.16 -20.03
CA GLY A 92 1.33 -12.92 -21.31
C GLY A 92 -0.03 -12.22 -21.17
N GLU A 93 -0.26 -11.54 -20.05
CA GLU A 93 -1.52 -10.86 -19.72
C GLU A 93 -1.54 -9.39 -20.16
N LEU A 94 -0.40 -8.86 -20.60
CA LEU A 94 -0.30 -7.52 -21.16
C LEU A 94 -0.26 -7.56 -22.68
N ASP A 95 -1.30 -7.00 -23.27
CA ASP A 95 -1.41 -6.78 -24.70
C ASP A 95 -0.82 -5.41 -25.04
N TRP A 96 0.36 -5.39 -25.65
CA TRP A 96 1.07 -4.16 -26.05
C TRP A 96 0.62 -3.62 -27.41
N LEU A 97 -0.65 -3.85 -27.80
CA LEU A 97 -1.23 -3.38 -29.07
C LEU A 97 -1.41 -1.85 -29.14
#